data_AF-A0A0L7KYW6-F1
#
_entry.id   AF-A0A0L7KYW6-F1
#
_cell.length_a   1.000
_cell.length_b   1.000
_cell.length_c   1.000
_cell.angle_alpha   90.00
_cell.angle_beta   90.00
_cell.angle_gamma   90.00
#
_symmetry.space_group_name_H-M   'P 1'
#
loop_
_entity.id
_entity.type
_entity.pdbx_description
1 polymer ?
#
loop_
_entity_poly.entity_id
_entity_poly.type
_entity_poly.pdbx_seq_one_letter_code
_entity_poly.pdbx_strand_id
1 'polypeptide(L)'
;MDWIHCNKCFVQLEPGVTLHLSSCGLMFCSKCLDNGTKQNTCLVCPVPCSVMKLVPDMDQEIQDYFTEPEEIIKKCCDVLQFQKKHRRQQTSPFNIPIISPRDNLSPNFVQTTPTYKRPAKSTPYS
;
A
#
# COMPACT_ATOMS: atom_id res chain seq x y z
N MET A 1 -14.15 11.76 8.28
CA MET A 1 -13.34 12.07 7.07
C MET A 1 -13.45 13.56 6.77
N ASP A 2 -12.85 14.38 7.64
CA ASP A 2 -13.33 15.76 7.76
C ASP A 2 -12.67 16.68 6.74
N TRP A 3 -11.57 16.22 6.14
CA TRP A 3 -10.83 16.93 5.10
C TRP A 3 -11.38 16.67 3.69
N ILE A 4 -12.18 15.62 3.48
CA ILE A 4 -12.75 15.29 2.17
C ILE A 4 -14.10 15.98 2.01
N HIS A 5 -14.10 17.09 1.28
CA HIS A 5 -15.29 17.91 1.06
C HIS A 5 -15.23 18.64 -0.28
N CYS A 6 -16.36 19.16 -0.72
CA CYS A 6 -16.41 20.06 -1.86
C CYS A 6 -15.80 21.41 -1.48
N ASN A 7 -14.77 21.86 -2.20
CA ASN A 7 -14.11 23.15 -1.97
C ASN A 7 -14.96 24.36 -2.38
N LYS A 8 -16.16 24.15 -2.94
CA LYS A 8 -17.09 25.24 -3.31
C LYS A 8 -18.25 25.40 -2.33
N CYS A 9 -18.87 24.30 -1.89
CA CYS A 9 -20.05 24.33 -1.01
C CYS A 9 -19.83 23.67 0.35
N PHE A 10 -18.62 23.17 0.62
CA PHE A 10 -18.23 22.53 1.87
C PHE A 10 -19.04 21.28 2.25
N VAL A 11 -19.78 20.69 1.30
CA VAL A 11 -20.45 19.39 1.53
C VAL A 11 -19.39 18.30 1.71
N GLN A 12 -19.49 17.55 2.80
CA GLN A 12 -18.62 16.41 3.07
C GLN A 12 -19.01 15.19 2.23
N LEU A 13 -18.07 14.24 2.11
CA LEU A 13 -18.31 12.97 1.45
C LEU A 13 -19.23 12.08 2.32
N GLU A 14 -20.53 12.15 2.07
CA GLU A 14 -21.56 11.32 2.70
C GLU A 14 -22.10 10.25 1.74
N PRO A 15 -22.75 9.18 2.23
CA PRO A 15 -23.39 8.17 1.38
C PRO A 15 -24.37 8.82 0.39
N GLY A 16 -24.12 8.66 -0.91
CA GLY A 16 -24.92 9.26 -2.00
C GLY A 16 -24.38 10.58 -2.55
N VAL A 17 -23.32 11.15 -1.97
CA VAL A 17 -22.59 12.29 -2.54
C VAL A 17 -21.42 11.78 -3.38
N THR A 18 -21.39 12.18 -4.65
CA THR A 18 -20.24 11.93 -5.53
C THR A 18 -19.37 13.19 -5.58
N LEU A 19 -18.11 13.03 -5.20
CA LEU A 19 -17.07 14.04 -5.36
C LEU A 19 -16.21 13.74 -6.59
N HIS A 20 -15.63 14.79 -7.15
CA HIS A 20 -14.69 14.74 -8.25
C HIS A 20 -13.44 15.54 -7.91
N LEU A 21 -12.27 14.99 -8.21
CA LEU A 21 -10.98 15.63 -8.06
C LEU A 21 -10.55 16.31 -9.35
N SER A 22 -10.11 17.55 -9.25
CA SER A 22 -9.51 18.27 -10.37
C SER A 22 -7.99 18.14 -10.38
N SER A 23 -7.37 18.34 -11.56
CA SER A 23 -5.90 18.33 -11.70
C SER A 23 -5.18 19.39 -10.87
N CYS A 24 -5.89 20.44 -10.42
CA CYS A 24 -5.35 21.43 -9.49
C CYS A 24 -5.47 21.02 -8.00
N GLY A 25 -5.94 19.81 -7.71
CA GLY A 25 -6.05 19.27 -6.35
C GLY A 25 -7.34 19.64 -5.61
N LEU A 26 -8.22 20.45 -6.23
CA LEU A 26 -9.50 20.81 -5.61
C LEU A 26 -10.59 19.78 -5.92
N MET A 27 -11.43 19.52 -4.92
CA MET A 27 -12.54 18.58 -5.01
C MET A 27 -13.89 19.32 -5.15
N PHE A 28 -14.78 18.80 -5.99
CA PHE A 28 -16.10 19.37 -6.25
C PHE A 28 -17.17 18.29 -6.25
N CYS A 29 -18.34 18.56 -5.65
CA CYS A 29 -19.49 17.66 -5.76
C CYS A 29 -20.16 17.80 -7.13
N SER A 30 -20.87 16.74 -7.56
CA SER A 30 -21.60 16.74 -8.84
C SER A 30 -22.53 17.95 -8.98
N LYS A 31 -23.24 18.32 -7.90
CA LYS A 31 -24.11 19.52 -7.90
C LYS A 31 -23.35 20.82 -8.22
N CYS A 32 -22.12 20.98 -7.73
CA CYS A 32 -21.34 22.18 -8.01
C CYS A 32 -20.77 22.18 -9.44
N LEU A 33 -20.44 21.00 -9.97
CA LEU A 33 -19.98 20.84 -11.34
C LEU A 33 -21.10 21.06 -12.35
N ASP A 34 -22.30 20.51 -12.09
CA ASP A 34 -23.47 20.64 -12.97
C ASP A 34 -23.97 22.09 -13.04
N ASN A 35 -23.87 22.83 -11.93
CA ASN A 35 -24.17 24.27 -11.88
C ASN A 35 -23.05 25.15 -12.46
N GLY A 36 -21.90 24.56 -12.81
CA GLY A 36 -20.74 25.27 -13.34
C GLY A 36 -20.95 25.72 -14.78
N THR A 37 -20.72 27.00 -15.07
CA THR A 37 -20.95 27.57 -16.40
C THR A 37 -19.90 27.18 -17.44
N LYS A 38 -18.71 26.72 -17.02
CA LYS A 38 -17.58 26.39 -17.90
C LYS A 38 -17.11 24.96 -17.68
N GLN A 39 -17.23 24.14 -18.73
CA GLN A 39 -16.62 22.82 -18.76
C GLN A 39 -15.08 22.95 -18.70
N ASN A 40 -14.41 22.00 -18.06
CA ASN A 40 -12.95 21.92 -17.94
C ASN A 40 -12.26 23.14 -17.29
N THR A 41 -12.96 23.92 -16.47
CA THR A 41 -12.36 25.02 -15.71
C THR A 41 -12.63 24.84 -14.23
N CYS A 42 -11.61 25.03 -13.40
CA CYS A 42 -11.77 24.97 -11.95
C CYS A 42 -12.70 26.09 -11.45
N LEU A 43 -13.63 25.75 -10.53
CA LEU A 43 -14.62 26.68 -9.97
C LEU A 43 -14.05 27.64 -8.91
N VAL A 44 -12.77 27.50 -8.56
CA VAL A 44 -12.06 28.24 -7.49
C VAL A 44 -10.74 28.83 -7.97
N CYS A 45 -9.94 28.12 -8.78
CA CYS A 45 -8.64 28.57 -9.30
C CYS A 45 -8.69 29.31 -10.65
N PRO A 46 -9.87 29.52 -11.24
CA PRO A 46 -10.12 29.69 -12.68
C PRO A 46 -9.16 29.11 -13.74
N VAL A 47 -8.36 28.08 -13.43
CA VAL A 47 -7.44 27.44 -14.40
C VAL A 47 -8.17 26.33 -15.18
N PRO A 48 -7.84 26.09 -16.47
CA PRO A 48 -8.26 24.89 -17.17
C PRO A 48 -7.80 23.64 -16.42
N CYS A 49 -8.72 22.76 -16.04
CA CYS A 49 -8.42 21.56 -15.27
C CYS A 49 -9.22 20.38 -15.79
N SER A 50 -8.58 19.21 -15.84
CA SER A 50 -9.30 17.94 -15.98
C SER A 50 -9.93 17.59 -14.62
N VAL A 51 -11.05 16.87 -14.68
CA VAL A 51 -11.83 16.45 -13.51
C VAL A 51 -12.05 14.95 -13.60
N MET A 52 -11.80 14.23 -12.51
CA MET A 52 -12.02 12.79 -12.39
C MET A 52 -12.92 12.47 -11.20
N LYS A 53 -13.80 11.48 -11.35
CA LYS A 53 -14.74 11.06 -10.30
C LYS A 53 -14.01 10.26 -9.22
N LEU A 54 -14.26 10.56 -7.95
CA LEU A 54 -13.56 9.95 -6.82
C LEU A 54 -14.11 8.57 -6.40
N VAL A 55 -15.40 8.31 -6.61
CA VAL A 55 -16.10 7.10 -6.12
C VAL A 55 -17.18 6.69 -7.13
N PRO A 56 -17.42 5.39 -7.43
CA PRO A 56 -16.73 4.18 -6.96
C PRO A 56 -15.66 3.67 -7.93
N ASP A 57 -15.42 4.36 -9.04
CA ASP A 57 -14.64 3.85 -10.18
C ASP A 57 -13.12 4.11 -10.05
N MET A 58 -12.63 4.39 -8.84
CA MET A 58 -11.22 4.76 -8.62
C MET A 58 -10.39 3.53 -8.27
N ASP A 59 -9.16 3.44 -8.77
CA ASP A 59 -8.26 2.33 -8.46
C ASP A 59 -7.97 2.23 -6.97
N GLN A 60 -7.85 1.00 -6.45
CA GLN A 60 -7.64 0.74 -5.01
C GLN A 60 -6.42 1.49 -4.44
N GLU A 61 -5.32 1.56 -5.20
CA GLU A 61 -4.12 2.31 -4.81
C GLU A 61 -4.43 3.80 -4.57
N ILE A 62 -5.32 4.37 -5.38
CA ILE A 62 -5.71 5.76 -5.23
C ILE A 62 -6.71 5.91 -4.07
N GLN A 63 -7.63 4.95 -3.89
CA GLN A 63 -8.60 4.95 -2.79
C GLN A 63 -7.91 4.94 -1.42
N ASP A 64 -6.76 4.27 -1.32
CA ASP A 64 -5.98 4.23 -0.09
C ASP A 64 -5.50 5.63 0.33
N TYR A 65 -5.26 6.57 -0.60
CA TYR A 65 -4.94 7.97 -0.25
C TYR A 65 -6.11 8.75 0.37
N PHE A 66 -7.34 8.29 0.14
CA PHE A 66 -8.57 8.88 0.71
C PHE A 66 -9.14 8.05 1.85
N THR A 67 -8.47 6.96 2.23
CA THR A 67 -8.85 6.09 3.35
C THR A 67 -8.22 6.59 4.66
N GLU A 68 -8.89 6.35 5.78
CA GLU A 68 -8.43 6.86 7.06
C GLU A 68 -7.14 6.12 7.43
N PRO A 69 -6.06 6.81 7.84
CA PRO A 69 -4.79 6.16 8.14
C PRO A 69 -4.94 5.03 9.18
N GLU A 70 -5.84 5.20 10.14
CA GLU A 70 -6.14 4.21 11.18
C GLU A 70 -6.70 2.90 10.59
N GLU A 71 -7.56 2.97 9.57
CA GLU A 71 -8.08 1.79 8.89
C GLU A 71 -6.98 1.06 8.11
N ILE A 72 -6.09 1.80 7.46
CA ILE A 72 -4.94 1.23 6.72
C ILE A 72 -4.00 0.51 7.70
N ILE A 73 -3.68 1.15 8.83
CA ILE A 73 -2.83 0.55 9.87
C ILE A 73 -3.48 -0.71 10.43
N LYS A 74 -4.79 -0.68 10.69
CA LYS A 74 -5.54 -1.84 11.17
C LYS A 74 -5.46 -3.00 10.18
N LYS A 75 -5.73 -2.76 8.89
CA LYS A 75 -5.59 -3.78 7.83
C LYS A 75 -4.18 -4.37 7.80
N CYS A 76 -3.15 -3.55 7.90
CA CYS A 76 -1.76 -4.01 7.97
C CYS A 76 -1.49 -4.91 9.19
N CYS A 77 -1.99 -4.53 10.37
CA CYS A 77 -1.90 -5.34 11.58
C CYS A 77 -2.60 -6.70 11.41
N ASP A 78 -3.79 -6.72 10.81
CA ASP A 78 -4.56 -7.95 10.56
C ASP A 78 -3.79 -8.89 9.61
N VAL A 79 -3.21 -8.35 8.54
CA VAL A 79 -2.35 -9.09 7.60
C VAL A 79 -1.14 -9.68 8.33
N LEU A 80 -0.47 -8.90 9.19
CA LEU A 80 0.66 -9.40 9.98
C LEU A 80 0.26 -10.51 10.94
N GLN A 81 -0.88 -10.39 11.62
CA GLN A 81 -1.39 -11.43 12.51
C GLN A 81 -1.71 -12.71 11.75
N PHE A 82 -2.37 -12.59 10.59
CA PHE A 82 -2.65 -13.70 9.71
C PHE A 82 -1.37 -14.44 9.29
N GLN A 83 -0.35 -13.71 8.82
CA GLN A 83 0.94 -14.28 8.44
C GLN A 83 1.65 -14.97 9.63
N LYS A 84 1.64 -14.36 10.81
CA LYS A 84 2.21 -14.94 12.04
C LYS A 84 1.49 -16.24 12.43
N LYS A 85 0.16 -16.27 12.35
CA LYS A 85 -0.64 -17.47 12.63
C LYS A 85 -0.28 -18.61 11.66
N HIS A 86 -0.22 -18.32 10.35
CA HIS A 86 0.15 -19.32 9.35
C HIS A 86 1.58 -19.84 9.53
N ARG A 87 2.55 -18.98 9.84
CA ARG A 87 3.94 -19.40 10.09
C ARG A 87 4.07 -20.34 11.29
N ARG A 88 3.28 -20.13 12.36
CA ARG A 88 3.28 -21.00 13.55
C ARG A 88 2.66 -22.38 13.27
N GLN A 89 1.71 -22.45 12.35
CA GLN A 89 1.03 -23.69 11.98
C GLN A 89 1.81 -24.50 10.94
N GLN A 90 2.72 -23.87 10.19
CA GLN A 90 3.71 -24.56 9.37
C GLN A 90 4.86 -25.07 10.24
N THR A 91 4.58 -26.03 11.13
CA THR A 91 5.64 -26.88 11.67
C THR A 91 6.18 -27.73 10.53
N SER A 92 7.47 -27.55 10.22
CA SER A 92 8.21 -28.43 9.32
C SER A 92 7.92 -29.90 9.68
N PRO A 93 7.78 -30.82 8.69
CA PRO A 93 7.70 -32.25 8.95
C PRO A 93 8.88 -32.79 9.79
N PHE A 94 9.98 -32.02 9.86
CA PHE A 94 11.18 -32.33 10.63
C PHE A 94 11.21 -31.68 12.02
N ASN A 95 10.13 -31.03 12.46
CA ASN A 95 10.06 -30.34 13.76
C ASN A 95 11.16 -29.27 13.95
N ILE A 96 11.65 -28.69 12.84
CA ILE A 96 12.61 -27.59 12.84
C ILE A 96 11.83 -26.28 12.75
N PRO A 97 12.00 -25.33 13.69
CA PRO A 97 11.42 -24.00 13.54
C PRO A 97 12.04 -23.33 12.31
N ILE A 98 11.20 -22.83 11.38
CA ILE A 98 11.67 -21.96 10.30
C ILE A 98 12.02 -20.61 10.93
N ILE A 99 13.24 -20.52 11.47
CA ILE A 99 13.84 -19.29 11.96
C ILE A 99 13.89 -18.34 10.77
N SER A 100 13.11 -17.25 10.81
CA SER A 100 13.29 -16.13 9.89
C SER A 100 14.73 -15.61 10.03
N PRO A 101 15.51 -15.46 8.95
CA PRO A 101 16.88 -14.97 9.03
C PRO A 101 17.08 -13.57 9.62
N ARG A 102 16.01 -12.86 10.03
CA ARG A 102 16.08 -11.46 10.49
C ARG A 102 16.37 -11.26 11.96
N ASP A 103 16.29 -12.30 12.80
CA ASP A 103 16.42 -12.12 14.25
C ASP A 103 17.80 -12.53 14.82
N ASN A 104 18.79 -12.82 13.97
CA ASN A 104 20.16 -13.13 14.40
C ASN A 104 21.15 -12.05 13.95
N LEU A 105 21.14 -10.92 14.63
CA LEU A 105 22.38 -10.16 14.85
C LEU A 105 22.94 -10.57 16.21
N SER A 106 23.59 -11.74 16.25
CA SER A 106 24.50 -12.09 17.33
C SER A 106 25.94 -11.91 16.81
N PRO A 107 26.79 -11.07 17.43
CA PRO A 107 28.12 -10.74 16.90
C PRO A 107 29.12 -11.91 16.90
N ASN A 108 28.77 -13.06 17.51
CA ASN A 108 29.76 -14.08 17.87
C ASN A 108 29.80 -15.32 16.94
N PHE A 109 29.09 -15.32 15.81
CA PHE A 109 29.15 -16.45 14.86
C PHE A 109 30.20 -16.21 13.76
N VAL A 110 31.44 -15.98 14.16
CA VAL A 110 32.61 -16.15 13.28
C VAL A 110 33.52 -17.18 13.96
N GLN A 111 33.10 -18.44 13.94
CA GLN A 111 34.01 -19.55 14.21
C GLN A 111 34.27 -20.32 12.91
N THR A 112 35.50 -20.14 12.47
CA THR A 112 36.25 -20.78 11.37
C THR A 112 35.76 -22.17 10.99
N THR A 113 35.37 -22.34 9.71
CA THR A 113 35.23 -23.66 9.09
C THR A 113 36.60 -24.36 9.01
N PRO A 114 36.73 -25.63 9.41
CA PRO A 114 37.97 -26.37 9.23
C PRO A 114 38.18 -26.67 7.74
N THR A 115 39.33 -26.27 7.20
CA THR A 115 39.73 -26.52 5.81
C THR A 115 40.10 -27.99 5.62
N TYR A 116 39.15 -28.81 5.18
CA TYR A 116 39.46 -30.16 4.73
C TYR A 116 40.07 -30.11 3.32
N LYS A 117 41.41 -30.22 3.22
CA LYS A 117 42.10 -30.36 1.93
C LYS A 117 41.89 -31.77 1.38
N ARG A 118 41.10 -31.92 0.31
CA ARG A 118 41.10 -33.17 -0.49
C ARG A 118 42.32 -33.18 -1.41
N PRO A 119 43.13 -34.26 -1.45
CA PRO A 119 44.15 -34.41 -2.49
C PRO A 119 43.49 -34.71 -3.84
N ALA A 120 43.92 -34.02 -4.89
CA ALA A 120 43.46 -34.23 -6.25
C ALA A 120 43.97 -35.59 -6.78
N LYS A 121 43.05 -36.47 -7.19
CA LYS A 121 43.38 -37.65 -7.98
C LYS A 121 43.25 -37.29 -9.46
N SER A 122 44.34 -37.42 -10.20
CA SER A 122 44.38 -37.32 -11.66
C SER A 122 43.61 -38.48 -12.29
N THR A 123 42.80 -38.19 -13.29
CA THR A 123 42.17 -39.19 -14.16
C THR A 123 43.15 -39.60 -15.27
N PRO A 124 43.37 -40.90 -15.55
CA PRO A 124 44.11 -41.32 -16.72
C PRO A 124 43.22 -41.21 -17.96
N TYR A 125 43.78 -40.64 -19.04
CA TYR A 125 43.20 -40.65 -20.38
C TYR A 125 43.15 -42.08 -20.93
N SER A 126 42.04 -42.43 -21.57
CA SER A 126 41.97 -43.43 -22.65
C SER A 126 40.88 -42.99 -23.62
#